data_AF-A0A7C1HY89-F1
#
_entry.id   AF-A0A7C1HY89-F1
#
_cell.length_a   1.000
_cell.length_b   1.000
_cell.length_c   1.000
_cell.angle_alpha   90.00
_cell.angle_beta   90.00
_cell.angle_gamma   90.00
#
_symmetry.space_group_name_H-M   'P 1'
#
loop_
_entity.id
_entity.type
_entity.pdbx_description
1 polymer ?
#
loop_
_entity_poly.entity_id
_entity_poly.type
_entity_poly.pdbx_seq_one_letter_code
_entity_poly.pdbx_strand_id
1 'polypeptide(L)'
;MDCTKLQREVDTHNQTFQQKKHKELNLMFLKSIHNKETFLPDIDIENHHGISFKKPILSALLDSYTVVDLHFHSRHSDGFNSIDAIAERARKLGIGIAVTDHNTIDGAAELSRHKDIFSIQGIEITAKEGAHVLVYFYSMKNLIDFYTTEISPWLGKNLMASCALSMESIISRARDYDGIVVFPHPYAAFTGVCNPIFSKRRQQSLFAMGDGVEVINGGNIHRWNLKAAELGLKFETGLTAGSDGHNLFQMGSAVTYANCKKDKKAFLDAIKRKETWTVGKEVGLLLKVTSNGMKFRTNINNTPDLFGKNVRYSYALIHSGSSRMRNHVYEKFDRKYRHQFLKKLNIL
;
A
#
# COMPACT_ATOMS: atom_id res chain seq x y z
N MET A 1 -21.16 -50.46 0.66
CA MET A 1 -21.66 -49.22 0.03
C MET A 1 -20.46 -48.47 -0.50
N ASP A 2 -20.44 -48.17 -1.80
CA ASP A 2 -19.26 -47.73 -2.53
C ASP A 2 -19.01 -46.23 -2.34
N CYS A 3 -18.00 -45.86 -1.53
CA CYS A 3 -17.63 -44.48 -1.22
C CYS A 3 -17.31 -43.63 -2.46
N THR A 4 -16.95 -44.26 -3.59
CA THR A 4 -16.64 -43.53 -4.82
C THR A 4 -17.87 -42.95 -5.51
N LYS A 5 -19.05 -43.53 -5.29
CA LYS A 5 -20.32 -43.07 -5.89
C LYS A 5 -20.87 -41.83 -5.18
N LEU A 6 -20.79 -41.81 -3.84
CA LEU A 6 -21.17 -40.67 -3.01
C LEU A 6 -20.30 -39.43 -3.27
N GLN A 7 -18.99 -39.60 -3.47
CA GLN A 7 -18.11 -38.48 -3.75
C GLN A 7 -18.42 -37.81 -5.11
N ARG A 8 -18.72 -38.60 -6.14
CA ARG A 8 -19.10 -38.07 -7.47
C ARG A 8 -20.43 -37.32 -7.44
N GLU A 9 -21.39 -37.76 -6.64
CA GLU A 9 -22.68 -37.09 -6.46
C GLU A 9 -22.52 -35.74 -5.74
N VAL A 10 -21.65 -35.66 -4.73
CA VAL A 10 -21.33 -34.39 -4.04
C VAL A 10 -20.62 -33.41 -4.97
N ASP A 11 -19.69 -33.87 -5.80
CA ASP A 11 -18.94 -33.02 -6.73
C ASP A 11 -19.83 -32.46 -7.85
N THR A 12 -20.76 -33.27 -8.38
CA THR A 12 -21.76 -32.81 -9.36
C THR A 12 -22.76 -31.83 -8.73
N HIS A 13 -23.18 -32.06 -7.48
CA HIS A 13 -24.06 -31.13 -6.78
C HIS A 13 -23.38 -29.77 -6.54
N ASN A 14 -22.10 -29.78 -6.16
CA ASN A 14 -21.30 -28.55 -5.98
C ASN A 14 -21.10 -27.79 -7.30
N GLN A 15 -20.80 -28.47 -8.41
CA GLN A 15 -20.68 -27.81 -9.72
C GLN A 15 -22.01 -27.18 -10.18
N THR A 16 -23.12 -27.87 -9.96
CA THR A 16 -24.46 -27.38 -10.32
C THR A 16 -24.88 -26.19 -9.46
N PHE A 17 -24.52 -26.19 -8.17
CA PHE A 17 -24.75 -25.08 -7.25
C PHE A 17 -23.92 -23.84 -7.63
N GLN A 18 -22.64 -24.01 -7.97
CA GLN A 18 -21.78 -22.91 -8.41
C GLN A 18 -22.26 -22.31 -9.74
N GLN A 19 -22.71 -23.12 -10.70
CA GLN A 19 -23.28 -22.62 -11.96
C GLN A 19 -24.60 -21.84 -11.75
N LYS A 20 -25.46 -22.28 -10.83
CA LYS A 20 -26.69 -21.55 -10.49
C LYS A 20 -26.37 -20.19 -9.85
N LYS A 21 -25.44 -20.14 -8.90
CA LYS A 21 -25.00 -18.90 -8.25
C LYS A 21 -24.39 -17.92 -9.26
N HIS A 22 -23.61 -18.41 -10.23
CA HIS A 22 -23.02 -17.59 -11.29
C HIS A 22 -24.07 -17.01 -12.25
N LYS A 23 -25.15 -17.75 -12.53
CA LYS A 23 -26.28 -17.26 -13.35
C LYS A 23 -27.13 -16.23 -12.61
N GLU A 24 -27.37 -16.39 -11.30
CA GLU A 24 -28.10 -15.40 -10.50
C GLU A 24 -27.32 -14.09 -10.36
N LEU A 25 -25.99 -14.15 -10.18
CA LEU A 25 -25.13 -12.97 -10.22
C LEU A 25 -25.20 -12.24 -11.57
N ASN A 26 -25.18 -12.97 -12.69
CA ASN A 26 -25.33 -12.38 -14.02
C ASN A 26 -26.73 -11.76 -14.24
N LEU A 27 -27.78 -12.31 -13.63
CA LEU A 27 -29.13 -11.78 -13.76
C LEU A 27 -29.36 -10.54 -12.88
N MET A 28 -28.72 -10.47 -11.71
CA MET A 28 -28.63 -9.24 -10.91
C MET A 28 -27.82 -8.16 -11.62
N PHE A 29 -26.73 -8.55 -12.29
CA PHE A 29 -25.89 -7.67 -13.10
C PHE A 29 -26.68 -7.00 -14.23
N LEU A 30 -27.54 -7.74 -14.94
CA LEU A 30 -28.37 -7.18 -16.01
C LEU A 30 -29.50 -6.26 -15.51
N LYS A 31 -30.05 -6.51 -14.32
CA LYS A 31 -31.13 -5.67 -13.75
C LYS A 31 -30.62 -4.32 -13.23
N SER A 32 -29.35 -4.22 -12.83
CA SER A 32 -28.74 -2.96 -12.39
C SER A 32 -28.49 -1.97 -13.54
N ILE A 33 -28.47 -2.44 -14.80
CA ILE A 33 -28.15 -1.63 -15.98
C ILE A 33 -29.37 -0.83 -16.49
N HIS A 34 -30.57 -1.04 -15.93
CA HIS A 34 -31.82 -0.52 -16.51
C HIS A 34 -32.56 0.53 -15.67
N ASN A 35 -31.90 1.26 -14.76
CA ASN A 35 -32.59 2.37 -14.09
C ASN A 35 -31.74 3.63 -13.85
N LYS A 36 -32.23 4.69 -14.50
CA LYS A 36 -32.18 6.14 -14.21
C LYS A 36 -31.02 6.97 -14.75
N GLU A 37 -31.35 7.55 -15.91
CA GLU A 37 -31.18 8.95 -16.33
C GLU A 37 -30.76 9.95 -15.24
N THR A 38 -29.61 10.59 -15.46
CA THR A 38 -29.39 12.06 -15.45
C THR A 38 -28.01 12.32 -16.10
N PHE A 39 -28.02 13.04 -17.21
CA PHE A 39 -26.86 13.29 -18.08
C PHE A 39 -25.84 14.25 -17.43
N LEU A 40 -24.58 13.81 -17.33
CA LEU A 40 -23.37 14.64 -17.23
C LEU A 40 -22.36 14.12 -18.27
N PRO A 41 -21.53 14.99 -18.88
CA PRO A 41 -20.77 14.64 -20.07
C PRO A 41 -19.60 13.70 -19.75
N ASP A 42 -19.59 12.53 -20.40
CA ASP A 42 -18.47 11.64 -20.71
C ASP A 42 -17.22 11.71 -19.82
N ILE A 43 -17.35 11.34 -18.54
CA ILE A 43 -16.24 10.79 -17.76
C ILE A 43 -16.27 9.27 -17.97
N ASP A 44 -15.68 8.87 -19.09
CA ASP A 44 -15.21 7.53 -19.47
C ASP A 44 -15.82 6.32 -18.75
N ILE A 45 -16.60 5.56 -19.52
CA ILE A 45 -17.41 4.38 -19.17
C ILE A 45 -16.53 3.14 -18.80
N GLU A 46 -15.21 3.27 -18.69
CA GLU A 46 -14.30 2.20 -18.24
C GLU A 46 -14.16 2.07 -16.70
N ASN A 47 -14.91 2.86 -15.92
CA ASN A 47 -14.86 2.92 -14.45
C ASN A 47 -15.56 1.74 -13.73
N HIS A 48 -15.44 0.51 -14.23
CA HIS A 48 -16.31 -0.60 -13.79
C HIS A 48 -16.24 -0.98 -12.30
N HIS A 49 -15.20 -0.56 -11.56
CA HIS A 49 -15.07 -0.82 -10.12
C HIS A 49 -14.49 0.35 -9.31
N GLY A 50 -14.57 1.58 -9.85
CA GLY A 50 -14.06 2.77 -9.18
C GLY A 50 -12.52 2.88 -9.08
N ILE A 51 -11.82 2.33 -10.07
CA ILE A 51 -10.37 2.44 -10.22
C ILE A 51 -10.07 2.97 -11.62
N SER A 52 -9.33 4.07 -11.72
CA SER A 52 -8.95 4.69 -12.99
C SER A 52 -7.43 4.89 -13.11
N PHE A 53 -6.79 4.17 -14.02
CA PHE A 53 -5.35 4.28 -14.30
C PHE A 53 -5.01 5.43 -15.27
N LYS A 54 -5.58 6.60 -15.03
CA LYS A 54 -5.43 7.81 -15.86
C LYS A 54 -4.87 8.95 -15.01
N LYS A 55 -4.28 9.94 -15.68
CA LYS A 55 -3.79 11.14 -14.98
C LYS A 55 -4.99 11.85 -14.34
N PRO A 56 -4.97 12.15 -13.03
CA PRO A 56 -6.08 12.83 -12.39
C PRO A 56 -6.35 14.21 -12.99
N ILE A 57 -7.61 14.50 -13.31
CA ILE A 57 -8.11 15.85 -13.64
C ILE A 57 -8.71 16.40 -12.35
N LEU A 58 -7.85 16.95 -11.48
CA LEU A 58 -8.23 17.31 -10.11
C LEU A 58 -9.36 18.33 -10.06
N SER A 59 -9.40 19.31 -10.97
CA SER A 59 -10.46 20.32 -11.03
C SER A 59 -11.85 19.69 -11.18
N ALA A 60 -12.01 18.72 -12.08
CA ALA A 60 -13.28 18.05 -12.31
C ALA A 60 -13.72 17.18 -11.11
N LEU A 61 -12.75 16.61 -10.37
CA LEU A 61 -13.07 15.82 -9.17
C LEU A 61 -13.51 16.70 -8.00
N LEU A 62 -12.82 17.83 -7.81
CA LEU A 62 -13.05 18.73 -6.68
C LEU A 62 -14.43 19.41 -6.71
N ASP A 63 -15.09 19.47 -7.86
CA ASP A 63 -16.45 20.01 -8.00
C ASP A 63 -17.50 19.15 -7.29
N SER A 64 -17.26 17.84 -7.13
CA SER A 64 -18.26 16.88 -6.65
C SER A 64 -17.78 15.98 -5.51
N TYR A 65 -16.48 15.90 -5.26
CA TYR A 65 -15.91 14.92 -4.36
C TYR A 65 -14.91 15.52 -3.37
N THR A 66 -14.77 14.88 -2.22
CA THR A 66 -13.60 15.07 -1.37
C THR A 66 -12.46 14.27 -1.95
N VAL A 67 -11.36 14.93 -2.32
CA VAL A 67 -10.19 14.32 -2.99
C VAL A 67 -8.97 14.41 -2.08
N VAL A 68 -8.26 13.31 -1.87
CA VAL A 68 -7.13 13.21 -0.93
C VAL A 68 -5.98 12.40 -1.54
N ASP A 69 -4.77 12.93 -1.48
CA ASP A 69 -3.55 12.14 -1.64
C ASP A 69 -3.21 11.47 -0.30
N LEU A 70 -3.42 10.16 -0.20
CA LEU A 70 -3.33 9.43 1.06
C LEU A 70 -1.93 8.94 1.42
N HIS A 71 -0.92 9.16 0.56
CA HIS A 71 0.42 8.62 0.79
C HIS A 71 1.48 9.60 0.29
N PHE A 72 2.09 10.34 1.22
CA PHE A 72 3.11 11.33 0.91
C PHE A 72 4.15 11.45 2.03
N HIS A 73 5.40 11.68 1.66
CA HIS A 73 6.53 11.76 2.58
C HIS A 73 7.13 13.17 2.64
N SER A 74 7.51 13.57 3.85
CA SER A 74 8.18 14.83 4.15
C SER A 74 9.64 14.60 4.51
N ARG A 75 10.37 15.69 4.81
CA ARG A 75 11.74 15.60 5.33
C ARG A 75 11.87 14.87 6.67
N HIS A 76 10.76 14.61 7.36
CA HIS A 76 10.77 13.92 8.65
C HIS A 76 11.07 12.43 8.48
N SER A 77 10.88 11.84 7.29
CA SER A 77 11.46 10.53 6.91
C SER A 77 12.49 10.64 5.79
N ASP A 78 12.03 10.54 4.55
CA ASP A 78 12.84 10.34 3.34
C ASP A 78 12.33 11.18 2.16
N GLY A 79 11.32 12.02 2.38
CA GLY A 79 10.88 13.06 1.45
C GLY A 79 11.81 14.27 1.45
N PHE A 80 11.69 15.12 0.44
CA PHE A 80 12.57 16.27 0.25
C PHE A 80 12.04 17.58 0.87
N ASN A 81 10.74 17.66 1.10
CA ASN A 81 10.06 18.94 1.32
C ASN A 81 9.69 19.19 2.78
N SER A 82 9.68 20.47 3.21
CA SER A 82 9.05 20.89 4.46
C SER A 82 7.57 20.63 4.43
N ILE A 83 6.98 20.52 5.61
CA ILE A 83 5.54 20.54 5.77
C ILE A 83 4.93 21.84 5.25
N ASP A 84 5.55 23.01 5.46
CA ASP A 84 5.07 24.27 4.86
C ASP A 84 4.94 24.20 3.33
N ALA A 85 5.95 23.64 2.67
CA ALA A 85 5.94 23.52 1.21
C ALA A 85 4.92 22.47 0.73
N ILE A 86 4.74 21.39 1.49
CA ILE A 86 3.71 20.38 1.27
C ILE A 86 2.31 20.99 1.43
N ALA A 87 2.07 21.74 2.50
CA ALA A 87 0.81 22.44 2.77
C ALA A 87 0.49 23.44 1.66
N GLU A 88 1.49 24.22 1.21
CA GLU A 88 1.32 25.17 0.10
C GLU A 88 1.01 24.46 -1.22
N ARG A 89 1.64 23.31 -1.50
CA ARG A 89 1.33 22.52 -2.68
C ARG A 89 -0.08 21.95 -2.62
N ALA A 90 -0.50 21.40 -1.48
CA ALA A 90 -1.86 20.88 -1.28
C ALA A 90 -2.91 21.99 -1.47
N ARG A 91 -2.65 23.19 -0.93
CA ARG A 91 -3.50 24.38 -1.10
C ARG A 91 -3.67 24.75 -2.57
N LYS A 92 -2.57 24.80 -3.34
CA LYS A 92 -2.60 25.09 -4.78
C LYS A 92 -3.37 24.04 -5.59
N LEU A 93 -3.33 22.79 -5.16
CA LEU A 93 -4.05 21.69 -5.82
C LEU A 93 -5.52 21.58 -5.37
N GLY A 94 -5.90 22.19 -4.25
CA GLY A 94 -7.25 22.10 -3.67
C GLY A 94 -7.58 20.78 -2.98
N ILE A 95 -6.66 19.82 -2.97
CA ILE A 95 -6.84 18.47 -2.43
C ILE A 95 -6.53 18.40 -0.93
N GLY A 96 -7.07 17.39 -0.26
CA GLY A 96 -6.56 16.94 1.04
C GLY A 96 -5.28 16.13 0.90
N ILE A 97 -4.60 15.90 2.03
CA ILE A 97 -3.36 15.12 2.06
C ILE A 97 -3.17 14.37 3.38
N ALA A 98 -2.61 13.16 3.31
CA ALA A 98 -2.02 12.49 4.46
C ALA A 98 -0.48 12.50 4.31
N VAL A 99 0.21 13.07 5.30
CA VAL A 99 1.66 12.90 5.43
C VAL A 99 1.89 11.68 6.29
N THR A 100 2.52 10.66 5.72
CA THR A 100 2.65 9.31 6.28
C THR A 100 4.12 8.93 6.35
N ASP A 101 4.91 9.74 7.03
CA ASP A 101 6.35 9.52 7.18
C ASP A 101 6.65 8.15 7.80
N HIS A 102 7.76 7.54 7.35
CA HIS A 102 8.18 6.22 7.85
C HIS A 102 8.54 6.28 9.34
N ASN A 103 7.81 5.51 10.15
CA ASN A 103 8.05 5.29 11.57
C ASN A 103 8.11 6.57 12.45
N THR A 104 7.61 7.70 11.97
CA THR A 104 7.43 8.94 12.75
C THR A 104 6.11 9.62 12.42
N ILE A 105 5.58 10.37 13.37
CA ILE A 105 4.36 11.17 13.22
C ILE A 105 4.67 12.67 13.15
N ASP A 106 5.94 13.08 13.20
CA ASP A 106 6.33 14.49 13.32
C ASP A 106 5.80 15.33 12.16
N GLY A 107 5.86 14.81 10.94
CA GLY A 107 5.30 15.50 9.77
C GLY A 107 3.78 15.60 9.79
N ALA A 108 3.08 14.54 10.21
CA ALA A 108 1.62 14.57 10.38
C ALA A 108 1.20 15.57 11.48
N ALA A 109 1.92 15.59 12.60
CA ALA A 109 1.69 16.50 13.71
C ALA A 109 1.94 17.95 13.31
N GLU A 110 3.03 18.23 12.59
CA GLU A 110 3.34 19.55 12.06
C GLU A 110 2.28 20.00 11.05
N LEU A 111 1.85 19.12 10.14
CA LEU A 111 0.82 19.43 9.14
C LEU A 111 -0.52 19.78 9.80
N SER A 112 -0.86 19.11 10.90
CA SER A 112 -2.11 19.34 11.64
C SER A 112 -2.24 20.76 12.23
N ARG A 113 -1.14 21.52 12.27
CA ARG A 113 -1.12 22.95 12.66
C ARG A 113 -1.66 23.87 11.56
N HIS A 114 -1.62 23.46 10.29
CA HIS A 114 -2.23 24.19 9.18
C HIS A 114 -3.74 23.91 9.13
N LYS A 115 -4.53 24.73 9.82
CA LYS A 115 -5.98 24.51 10.01
C LYS A 115 -6.81 24.63 8.74
N ASP A 116 -6.29 25.28 7.72
CA ASP A 116 -6.94 25.42 6.41
C ASP A 116 -6.69 24.21 5.48
N ILE A 117 -5.71 23.35 5.81
CA ILE A 117 -5.43 22.14 5.05
C ILE A 117 -6.29 20.99 5.57
N PHE A 118 -6.98 20.32 4.65
CA PHE A 118 -7.67 19.08 4.94
C PHE A 118 -6.67 17.93 5.06
N SER A 119 -6.11 17.79 6.26
CA SER A 119 -5.15 16.74 6.59
C SER A 119 -5.83 15.49 7.13
N ILE A 120 -5.49 14.32 6.60
CA ILE A 120 -5.78 13.02 7.21
C ILE A 120 -4.56 12.60 8.06
N GLN A 121 -4.81 12.14 9.29
CA GLN A 121 -3.76 11.80 10.24
C GLN A 121 -3.33 10.37 9.96
N GLY A 122 -2.05 10.15 9.68
CA GLY A 122 -1.55 8.80 9.45
C GLY A 122 -0.05 8.67 9.62
N ILE A 123 0.41 7.44 9.48
CA ILE A 123 1.80 7.01 9.58
C ILE A 123 2.00 5.82 8.65
N GLU A 124 3.19 5.70 8.05
CA GLU A 124 3.62 4.45 7.43
C GLU A 124 4.61 3.72 8.34
N ILE A 125 4.28 2.48 8.72
CA ILE A 125 5.08 1.69 9.65
C ILE A 125 5.77 0.57 8.90
N THR A 126 7.09 0.45 9.08
CA THR A 126 7.84 -0.71 8.60
C THR A 126 7.78 -1.83 9.64
N ALA A 127 6.99 -2.87 9.38
CA ALA A 127 6.86 -4.02 10.25
C ALA A 127 8.17 -4.84 10.36
N LYS A 128 8.24 -5.75 11.33
CA LYS A 128 9.37 -6.68 11.54
C LYS A 128 9.78 -7.43 10.28
N GLU A 129 8.81 -7.79 9.44
CA GLU A 129 9.02 -8.47 8.17
C GLU A 129 9.67 -7.58 7.09
N GLY A 130 9.77 -6.27 7.33
CA GLY A 130 10.22 -5.29 6.35
C GLY A 130 9.12 -4.76 5.43
N ALA A 131 7.89 -5.28 5.53
CA ALA A 131 6.75 -4.76 4.79
C ALA A 131 6.12 -3.54 5.48
N HIS A 132 5.53 -2.67 4.69
CA HIS A 132 4.90 -1.45 5.16
C HIS A 132 3.39 -1.64 5.40
N VAL A 133 2.86 -0.82 6.28
CA VAL A 133 1.42 -0.66 6.53
C VAL A 133 1.13 0.82 6.78
N LEU A 134 0.07 1.32 6.16
CA LEU A 134 -0.46 2.66 6.43
C LEU A 134 -1.55 2.55 7.48
N VAL A 135 -1.49 3.41 8.50
CA VAL A 135 -2.53 3.49 9.52
C VAL A 135 -3.00 4.92 9.63
N TYR A 136 -4.31 5.13 9.49
CA TYR A 136 -4.95 6.44 9.59
C TYR A 136 -5.85 6.54 10.81
N PHE A 137 -6.02 7.75 11.33
CA PHE A 137 -6.76 8.00 12.57
C PHE A 137 -7.77 9.14 12.42
N TYR A 138 -8.88 9.02 13.14
CA TYR A 138 -9.94 10.03 13.19
C TYR A 138 -9.51 11.32 13.91
N SER A 139 -8.45 11.26 14.73
CA SER A 139 -7.91 12.42 15.45
C SER A 139 -6.40 12.35 15.59
N MET A 140 -5.76 13.51 15.74
CA MET A 140 -4.33 13.59 16.10
C MET A 140 -4.05 12.96 17.45
N LYS A 141 -5.00 13.03 18.41
CA LYS A 141 -4.85 12.42 19.73
C LYS A 141 -4.68 10.91 19.62
N ASN A 142 -5.53 10.24 18.83
CA ASN A 142 -5.43 8.79 18.65
C ASN A 142 -4.10 8.41 17.97
N LEU A 143 -3.66 9.17 16.96
CA LEU A 143 -2.36 8.93 16.31
C LEU A 143 -1.20 9.09 17.32
N ILE A 144 -1.21 10.14 18.14
CA ILE A 144 -0.18 10.37 19.16
C ILE A 144 -0.18 9.24 20.19
N ASP A 145 -1.33 8.92 20.79
CA ASP A 145 -1.43 7.91 21.84
C ASP A 145 -1.01 6.52 21.31
N PHE A 146 -1.47 6.15 20.11
CA PHE A 146 -1.03 4.93 19.42
C PHE A 146 0.48 4.94 19.18
N TYR A 147 1.02 6.02 18.60
CA TYR A 147 2.44 6.07 18.30
C TYR A 147 3.30 5.96 19.56
N THR A 148 3.01 6.75 20.60
CA THR A 148 3.83 6.81 21.81
C THR A 148 3.76 5.53 22.62
N THR A 149 2.59 4.88 22.66
CA THR A 149 2.35 3.70 23.51
C THR A 149 2.68 2.40 22.77
N GLU A 150 2.27 2.31 21.51
CA GLU A 150 2.22 1.04 20.78
C GLU A 150 3.32 0.86 19.75
N ILE A 151 3.91 1.95 19.22
CA ILE A 151 4.89 1.87 18.11
C ILE A 151 6.29 2.30 18.54
N SER A 152 6.43 3.52 19.07
CA SER A 152 7.71 4.12 19.44
C SER A 152 8.60 3.23 20.31
N PRO A 153 8.07 2.50 21.33
CA PRO A 153 8.88 1.59 22.16
C PRO A 153 9.52 0.42 21.40
N TRP A 154 9.02 0.11 20.20
CA TRP A 154 9.45 -1.02 19.39
C TRP A 154 10.27 -0.62 18.15
N LEU A 155 10.55 0.67 17.98
CA LEU A 155 11.34 1.17 16.86
C LEU A 155 12.82 0.81 17.01
N GLY A 156 13.49 0.61 15.87
CA GLY A 156 14.93 0.42 15.82
C GLY A 156 15.71 1.72 16.06
N LYS A 157 17.04 1.61 16.17
CA LYS A 157 17.92 2.78 16.36
C LYS A 157 17.89 3.78 15.19
N ASN A 158 17.60 3.30 13.98
CA ASN A 158 17.49 4.13 12.79
C ASN A 158 16.02 4.34 12.45
N LEU A 159 15.63 5.55 12.06
CA LEU A 159 14.25 5.88 11.72
C LEU A 159 13.67 4.95 10.63
N MET A 160 14.46 4.60 9.62
CA MET A 160 14.04 3.70 8.52
C MET A 160 14.15 2.20 8.87
N ALA A 161 14.52 1.84 10.10
CA ALA A 161 14.61 0.45 10.49
C ALA A 161 13.22 -0.15 10.71
N SER A 162 13.06 -1.44 10.40
CA SER A 162 11.89 -2.20 10.80
C SER A 162 11.71 -2.14 12.32
N CYS A 163 10.48 -1.94 12.77
CA CYS A 163 10.14 -2.12 14.18
C CYS A 163 10.18 -3.62 14.56
N ALA A 164 10.18 -3.91 15.86
CA ALA A 164 10.18 -5.28 16.38
C ALA A 164 8.80 -5.98 16.31
N LEU A 165 7.74 -5.27 15.92
CA LEU A 165 6.37 -5.78 15.86
C LEU A 165 6.07 -6.46 14.53
N SER A 166 5.38 -7.61 14.57
CA SER A 166 4.86 -8.23 13.34
C SER A 166 3.71 -7.42 12.76
N MET A 167 3.45 -7.60 11.47
CA MET A 167 2.31 -6.99 10.77
C MET A 167 0.98 -7.17 11.54
N GLU A 168 0.64 -8.40 11.96
CA GLU A 168 -0.59 -8.68 12.72
C GLU A 168 -0.65 -7.92 14.04
N SER A 169 0.50 -7.78 14.70
CA SER A 169 0.64 -7.09 15.98
C SER A 169 0.39 -5.59 15.83
N ILE A 170 0.85 -4.99 14.74
CA ILE A 170 0.60 -3.58 14.41
C ILE A 170 -0.88 -3.37 14.11
N ILE A 171 -1.47 -4.26 13.30
CA ILE A 171 -2.89 -4.17 12.94
C ILE A 171 -3.77 -4.28 14.19
N SER A 172 -3.52 -5.27 15.05
CA SER A 172 -4.29 -5.45 16.30
C SER A 172 -4.22 -4.21 17.18
N ARG A 173 -3.02 -3.66 17.38
CA ARG A 173 -2.83 -2.43 18.18
C ARG A 173 -3.54 -1.23 17.57
N ALA A 174 -3.47 -1.07 16.25
CA ALA A 174 -4.15 0.03 15.57
C ALA A 174 -5.68 -0.02 15.78
N ARG A 175 -6.27 -1.22 15.87
CA ARG A 175 -7.70 -1.39 16.14
C ARG A 175 -8.13 -0.83 17.50
N ASP A 176 -7.28 -0.96 18.52
CA ASP A 176 -7.58 -0.44 19.87
C ASP A 176 -7.70 1.11 19.91
N TYR A 177 -7.25 1.79 18.84
CA TYR A 177 -7.29 3.25 18.68
C TYR A 177 -8.17 3.70 17.51
N ASP A 178 -9.09 2.84 17.05
CA ASP A 178 -9.95 3.04 15.87
C ASP A 178 -9.17 3.36 14.59
N GLY A 179 -7.99 2.77 14.44
CA GLY A 179 -7.13 2.93 13.27
C GLY A 179 -7.73 2.28 12.02
N ILE A 180 -7.67 3.01 10.89
CA ILE A 180 -7.94 2.49 9.55
C ILE A 180 -6.64 1.96 8.96
N VAL A 181 -6.60 0.66 8.72
CA VAL A 181 -5.40 -0.06 8.27
C VAL A 181 -5.49 -0.29 6.77
N VAL A 182 -4.49 0.21 6.05
CA VAL A 182 -4.37 0.05 4.60
C VAL A 182 -3.03 -0.60 4.26
N PHE A 183 -3.06 -1.57 3.35
CA PHE A 183 -1.83 -2.18 2.83
C PHE A 183 -1.31 -1.37 1.63
N PRO A 184 -0.23 -0.57 1.79
CA PRO A 184 0.36 0.17 0.70
C PRO A 184 1.03 -0.77 -0.30
N HIS A 185 1.02 -0.38 -1.57
CA HIS A 185 1.80 -0.99 -2.65
C HIS A 185 2.07 -2.50 -2.48
N PRO A 186 1.02 -3.35 -2.40
CA PRO A 186 1.14 -4.72 -1.88
C PRO A 186 2.12 -5.61 -2.66
N TYR A 187 2.34 -5.32 -3.94
CA TYR A 187 3.27 -6.04 -4.81
C TYR A 187 4.65 -5.38 -4.97
N ALA A 188 4.93 -4.28 -4.26
CA ALA A 188 6.27 -3.70 -4.21
C ALA A 188 7.27 -4.72 -3.67
N ALA A 189 8.42 -4.84 -4.35
CA ALA A 189 9.46 -5.75 -3.93
C ALA A 189 9.96 -5.36 -2.53
N PHE A 190 10.10 -6.34 -1.64
CA PHE A 190 10.53 -6.20 -0.24
C PHE A 190 9.55 -5.51 0.71
N THR A 191 8.97 -4.38 0.32
CA THR A 191 8.12 -3.55 1.21
C THR A 191 6.63 -3.83 1.10
N GLY A 192 6.18 -4.53 0.06
CA GLY A 192 4.77 -4.94 -0.09
C GLY A 192 4.43 -6.22 0.66
N VAL A 193 3.20 -6.32 1.17
CA VAL A 193 2.71 -7.50 1.92
C VAL A 193 2.61 -8.79 1.07
N CYS A 194 2.58 -8.69 -0.26
CA CYS A 194 2.60 -9.84 -1.16
C CYS A 194 4.01 -10.39 -1.45
N ASN A 195 5.03 -9.99 -0.67
CA ASN A 195 6.38 -10.52 -0.80
C ASN A 195 6.51 -11.98 -0.26
N PRO A 196 7.60 -12.70 -0.59
CA PRO A 196 7.79 -14.11 -0.20
C PRO A 196 7.91 -14.39 1.31
N ILE A 197 8.12 -13.37 2.16
CA ILE A 197 8.19 -13.51 3.62
C ILE A 197 6.81 -13.90 4.18
N PHE A 198 5.74 -13.46 3.52
CA PHE A 198 4.37 -13.82 3.86
C PHE A 198 3.93 -15.01 3.01
N SER A 199 3.63 -16.15 3.65
CA SER A 199 2.99 -17.27 2.97
C SER A 199 1.63 -16.86 2.38
N LYS A 200 1.14 -17.56 1.36
CA LYS A 200 -0.17 -17.23 0.76
C LYS A 200 -1.32 -17.26 1.76
N ARG A 201 -1.29 -18.19 2.71
CA ARG A 201 -2.26 -18.25 3.82
C ARG A 201 -2.15 -17.02 4.73
N ARG A 202 -0.93 -16.61 5.07
CA ARG A 202 -0.70 -15.41 5.89
C ARG A 202 -1.15 -14.13 5.18
N GLN A 203 -0.86 -14.02 3.88
CA GLN A 203 -1.37 -12.92 3.04
C GLN A 203 -2.89 -12.84 3.10
N GLN A 204 -3.61 -13.95 2.90
CA GLN A 204 -5.07 -14.01 3.00
C GLN A 204 -5.60 -13.55 4.36
N SER A 205 -4.99 -14.03 5.46
CA SER A 205 -5.36 -13.61 6.81
C SER A 205 -5.14 -12.11 7.02
N LEU A 206 -4.02 -11.55 6.55
CA LEU A 206 -3.73 -10.13 6.67
C LEU A 206 -4.75 -9.27 5.91
N PHE A 207 -5.09 -9.64 4.67
CA PHE A 207 -6.11 -8.90 3.91
C PHE A 207 -7.50 -8.94 4.54
N ALA A 208 -7.83 -10.02 5.27
CA ALA A 208 -9.06 -10.09 6.06
C ALA A 208 -9.03 -9.21 7.32
N MET A 209 -7.85 -8.80 7.80
CA MET A 209 -7.69 -7.94 8.98
C MET A 209 -7.63 -6.44 8.65
N GLY A 210 -7.19 -6.07 7.45
CA GLY A 210 -7.09 -4.67 7.01
C GLY A 210 -8.41 -4.11 6.49
N ASP A 211 -8.52 -2.79 6.45
CA ASP A 211 -9.70 -2.08 5.91
C ASP A 211 -9.56 -1.77 4.43
N GLY A 212 -8.33 -1.58 3.95
CA GLY A 212 -8.08 -1.12 2.59
C GLY A 212 -6.81 -1.64 1.95
N VAL A 213 -6.73 -1.47 0.63
CA VAL A 213 -5.54 -1.72 -0.18
C VAL A 213 -5.25 -0.48 -1.00
N GLU A 214 -3.97 -0.10 -1.08
CA GLU A 214 -3.51 0.91 -2.03
C GLU A 214 -3.43 0.28 -3.43
N VAL A 215 -4.46 0.51 -4.23
CA VAL A 215 -4.62 -0.07 -5.57
C VAL A 215 -3.90 0.74 -6.64
N ILE A 216 -3.69 2.04 -6.39
CA ILE A 216 -2.85 2.90 -7.24
C ILE A 216 -1.81 3.60 -6.37
N ASN A 217 -0.55 3.19 -6.52
CA ASN A 217 0.59 3.89 -5.96
C ASN A 217 1.34 4.62 -7.08
N GLY A 218 1.60 5.92 -6.91
CA GLY A 218 2.26 6.76 -7.91
C GLY A 218 3.72 6.37 -8.20
N GLY A 219 4.44 5.86 -7.20
CA GLY A 219 5.82 5.37 -7.30
C GLY A 219 5.95 3.99 -7.96
N ASN A 220 4.89 3.18 -7.94
CA ASN A 220 4.90 1.82 -8.47
C ASN A 220 4.87 1.73 -10.00
N ILE A 221 5.15 0.55 -10.53
CA ILE A 221 4.95 0.22 -11.95
C ILE A 221 3.53 -0.27 -12.19
N HIS A 222 3.01 0.01 -13.39
CA HIS A 222 1.61 -0.27 -13.75
C HIS A 222 1.19 -1.72 -13.49
N ARG A 223 2.04 -2.70 -13.83
CA ARG A 223 1.76 -4.13 -13.59
C ARG A 223 1.51 -4.47 -12.11
N TRP A 224 2.09 -3.72 -11.17
CA TRP A 224 1.91 -3.95 -9.73
C TRP A 224 0.64 -3.29 -9.24
N ASN A 225 0.29 -2.12 -9.77
CA ASN A 225 -0.98 -1.48 -9.48
C ASN A 225 -2.17 -2.28 -10.04
N LEU A 226 -2.05 -2.88 -11.24
CA LEU A 226 -3.07 -3.81 -11.77
C LEU A 226 -3.31 -5.01 -10.85
N LYS A 227 -2.23 -5.61 -10.32
CA LYS A 227 -2.35 -6.71 -9.35
C LYS A 227 -2.92 -6.25 -8.01
N ALA A 228 -2.58 -5.05 -7.57
CA ALA A 228 -3.14 -4.46 -6.35
C ALA A 228 -4.64 -4.19 -6.51
N ALA A 229 -5.10 -3.73 -7.68
CA ALA A 229 -6.51 -3.59 -8.01
C ALA A 229 -7.24 -4.93 -7.99
N GLU A 230 -6.74 -5.96 -8.67
CA GLU A 230 -7.30 -7.32 -8.63
C GLU A 230 -7.45 -7.82 -7.18
N LEU A 231 -6.42 -7.57 -6.37
CA LEU A 231 -6.37 -7.94 -4.97
C LEU A 231 -7.42 -7.20 -4.13
N GLY A 232 -7.51 -5.87 -4.27
CA GLY A 232 -8.48 -5.05 -3.54
C GLY A 232 -9.93 -5.44 -3.85
N LEU A 233 -10.21 -5.75 -5.11
CA LEU A 233 -11.52 -6.25 -5.55
C LEU A 233 -11.80 -7.66 -5.01
N LYS A 234 -10.82 -8.56 -5.08
CA LYS A 234 -10.96 -9.95 -4.60
C LYS A 234 -11.28 -10.05 -3.11
N PHE A 235 -10.68 -9.20 -2.29
CA PHE A 235 -10.89 -9.19 -0.84
C PHE A 235 -11.97 -8.18 -0.41
N GLU A 236 -12.62 -7.51 -1.37
CA GLU A 236 -13.63 -6.49 -1.12
C GLU A 236 -13.15 -5.47 -0.08
N THR A 237 -11.95 -4.92 -0.24
CA THR A 237 -11.40 -3.93 0.69
C THR A 237 -11.73 -2.51 0.24
N GLY A 238 -11.60 -1.52 1.13
CA GLY A 238 -11.58 -0.11 0.74
C GLY A 238 -10.47 0.16 -0.28
N LEU A 239 -10.83 0.83 -1.38
CA LEU A 239 -9.89 1.13 -2.46
C LEU A 239 -9.23 2.47 -2.18
N THR A 240 -7.90 2.47 -2.06
CA THR A 240 -7.12 3.69 -1.81
C THR A 240 -6.04 3.89 -2.86
N ALA A 241 -5.59 5.13 -2.99
CA ALA A 241 -4.54 5.56 -3.87
C ALA A 241 -3.81 6.74 -3.25
N GLY A 242 -2.50 6.77 -3.49
CA GLY A 242 -1.60 7.81 -3.02
C GLY A 242 -0.39 7.92 -3.93
N SER A 243 0.24 9.08 -3.94
CA SER A 243 1.38 9.31 -4.81
C SER A 243 2.63 8.54 -4.37
N ASP A 244 2.75 8.18 -3.08
CA ASP A 244 4.01 7.73 -2.45
C ASP A 244 5.13 8.71 -2.87
N GLY A 245 4.77 9.99 -2.70
CA GLY A 245 5.52 11.12 -3.19
C GLY A 245 6.59 11.53 -2.19
N HIS A 246 7.82 11.67 -2.69
CA HIS A 246 8.96 12.20 -1.94
C HIS A 246 9.29 13.63 -2.37
N ASN A 247 8.63 14.14 -3.42
CA ASN A 247 8.82 15.48 -3.96
C ASN A 247 7.49 16.12 -4.39
N LEU A 248 7.36 17.45 -4.26
CA LEU A 248 6.11 18.19 -4.50
C LEU A 248 5.48 17.96 -5.88
N PHE A 249 6.28 17.68 -6.92
CA PHE A 249 5.73 17.45 -8.26
C PHE A 249 4.98 16.12 -8.38
N GLN A 250 5.18 15.18 -7.45
CA GLN A 250 4.48 13.90 -7.41
C GLN A 250 3.11 14.02 -6.74
N MET A 251 2.93 15.01 -5.85
CA MET A 251 1.69 15.19 -5.09
C MET A 251 0.48 15.26 -6.01
N GLY A 252 -0.53 14.44 -5.73
CA GLY A 252 -1.75 14.35 -6.52
C GLY A 252 -1.63 13.55 -7.83
N SER A 253 -0.51 12.86 -8.08
CA SER A 253 -0.39 11.96 -9.25
C SER A 253 -1.30 10.72 -9.13
N ALA A 254 -1.66 10.36 -7.91
CA ALA A 254 -2.66 9.37 -7.57
C ALA A 254 -3.42 9.85 -6.33
N VAL A 255 -4.74 9.75 -6.36
CA VAL A 255 -5.63 10.27 -5.31
C VAL A 255 -6.80 9.32 -5.05
N THR A 256 -7.24 9.29 -3.81
CA THR A 256 -8.49 8.68 -3.38
C THR A 256 -9.56 9.75 -3.31
N TYR A 257 -10.77 9.46 -3.74
CA TYR A 257 -11.88 10.39 -3.64
C TYR A 257 -13.19 9.71 -3.24
N ALA A 258 -14.05 10.46 -2.56
CA ALA A 258 -15.32 9.97 -2.03
C ALA A 258 -16.42 11.03 -2.12
N ASN A 259 -17.65 10.58 -2.29
CA ASN A 259 -18.83 11.46 -2.22
C ASN A 259 -19.22 11.68 -0.75
N CYS A 260 -18.45 12.53 -0.08
CA CYS A 260 -18.68 12.88 1.31
C CYS A 260 -18.32 14.34 1.56
N LYS A 261 -18.79 14.88 2.68
CA LYS A 261 -18.33 16.18 3.19
C LYS A 261 -16.82 16.14 3.39
N LYS A 262 -16.16 17.30 3.25
CA LYS A 262 -14.72 17.50 3.50
C LYS A 262 -14.43 17.45 5.01
N ASP A 263 -14.66 16.27 5.60
CA ASP A 263 -14.54 15.95 7.01
C ASP A 263 -13.77 14.63 7.16
N LYS A 264 -12.90 14.55 8.16
CA LYS A 264 -11.97 13.43 8.31
C LYS A 264 -12.73 12.15 8.65
N LYS A 265 -13.72 12.24 9.52
CA LYS A 265 -14.55 11.10 9.90
C LYS A 265 -15.33 10.59 8.71
N ALA A 266 -15.99 11.48 7.98
CA ALA A 266 -16.77 11.10 6.79
C ALA A 266 -15.90 10.40 5.73
N PHE A 267 -14.68 10.92 5.48
CA PHE A 267 -13.76 10.35 4.50
C PHE A 267 -13.19 8.99 4.93
N LEU A 268 -12.74 8.85 6.19
CA LEU A 268 -12.24 7.58 6.72
C LEU A 268 -13.35 6.52 6.80
N ASP A 269 -14.58 6.91 7.17
CA ASP A 269 -15.72 6.01 7.14
C ASP A 269 -16.05 5.55 5.72
N ALA A 270 -15.87 6.40 4.70
CA ALA A 270 -16.04 6.01 3.31
C ALA A 270 -15.03 4.92 2.90
N ILE A 271 -13.77 5.00 3.34
CA ILE A 271 -12.78 3.92 3.14
C ILE A 271 -13.29 2.64 3.78
N LYS A 272 -13.72 2.70 5.05
CA LYS A 272 -14.22 1.54 5.82
C LYS A 272 -15.47 0.91 5.21
N ARG A 273 -16.37 1.73 4.67
CA ARG A 273 -17.59 1.28 3.96
C ARG A 273 -17.34 0.88 2.50
N LYS A 274 -16.10 1.01 2.01
CA LYS A 274 -15.71 0.67 0.64
C LYS A 274 -16.42 1.56 -0.40
N GLU A 275 -16.68 2.81 -0.03
CA GLU A 275 -17.36 3.84 -0.81
C GLU A 275 -16.36 4.86 -1.38
N THR A 276 -15.13 4.42 -1.65
CA THR A 276 -14.07 5.24 -2.21
C THR A 276 -13.75 4.84 -3.65
N TRP A 277 -13.40 5.83 -4.44
CA TRP A 277 -12.88 5.68 -5.79
C TRP A 277 -11.43 6.13 -5.84
N THR A 278 -10.70 5.66 -6.84
CA THR A 278 -9.28 5.94 -7.02
C THR A 278 -8.98 6.33 -8.46
N VAL A 279 -8.10 7.33 -8.62
CA VAL A 279 -7.57 7.70 -9.92
C VAL A 279 -6.10 8.06 -9.80
N GLY A 280 -5.29 7.61 -10.74
CA GLY A 280 -3.89 7.94 -10.76
C GLY A 280 -3.14 7.35 -11.93
N LYS A 281 -2.00 7.97 -12.23
CA LYS A 281 -1.05 7.46 -13.22
C LYS A 281 0.33 7.45 -12.60
N GLU A 282 1.07 6.39 -12.86
CA GLU A 282 2.39 6.23 -12.28
C GLU A 282 3.35 7.28 -12.84
N VAL A 283 4.29 7.72 -12.02
CA VAL A 283 5.33 8.67 -12.46
C VAL A 283 6.19 8.00 -13.54
N GLY A 284 6.63 8.77 -14.56
CA GLY A 284 7.41 8.24 -15.69
C GLY A 284 8.70 7.53 -15.27
N LEU A 285 9.12 6.54 -16.05
CA LEU A 285 10.25 5.64 -15.72
C LEU A 285 11.57 6.37 -15.42
N LEU A 286 11.86 7.48 -16.11
CA LEU A 286 13.08 8.26 -15.90
C LEU A 286 13.12 8.90 -14.50
N LEU A 287 11.99 9.49 -14.09
CA LEU A 287 11.82 10.08 -12.76
C LEU A 287 11.81 8.98 -11.67
N LYS A 288 11.27 7.80 -11.98
CA LYS A 288 11.35 6.62 -11.10
C LYS A 288 12.77 6.14 -10.85
N VAL A 289 13.69 6.20 -11.81
CA VAL A 289 15.09 5.79 -11.57
C VAL A 289 15.77 6.75 -10.59
N THR A 290 15.47 8.04 -10.67
CA THR A 290 15.99 9.02 -9.72
C THR A 290 15.43 8.80 -8.31
N SER A 291 14.13 8.57 -8.17
CA SER A 291 13.51 8.30 -6.86
C SER A 291 13.88 6.92 -6.30
N ASN A 292 13.84 5.85 -7.12
CA ASN A 292 14.21 4.50 -6.71
C ASN A 292 15.71 4.35 -6.43
N GLY A 293 16.59 5.04 -7.17
CA GLY A 293 18.02 5.06 -6.88
C GLY A 293 18.33 5.67 -5.51
N MET A 294 17.47 6.60 -5.05
CA MET A 294 17.52 7.15 -3.70
C MET A 294 16.92 6.17 -2.67
N LYS A 295 15.74 5.57 -2.92
CA LYS A 295 15.20 4.44 -2.11
C LYS A 295 16.23 3.31 -1.95
N PHE A 296 17.07 3.05 -2.96
CA PHE A 296 18.13 2.05 -2.93
C PHE A 296 19.37 2.51 -2.13
N ARG A 297 19.78 3.80 -2.22
CA ARG A 297 20.91 4.34 -1.43
C ARG A 297 20.61 4.41 0.07
N THR A 298 19.41 4.83 0.46
CA THR A 298 18.97 4.78 1.88
C THR A 298 18.84 3.34 2.36
N ASN A 299 18.38 2.41 1.50
CA ASN A 299 18.42 0.97 1.81
C ASN A 299 19.84 0.40 1.94
N ILE A 300 20.83 0.86 1.15
CA ILE A 300 22.21 0.35 1.23
C ILE A 300 22.93 0.83 2.50
N ASN A 301 22.63 2.03 2.99
CA ASN A 301 23.24 2.56 4.22
C ASN A 301 22.70 1.93 5.52
N ASN A 302 21.65 1.11 5.43
CA ASN A 302 21.15 0.30 6.54
C ASN A 302 21.95 -1.03 6.61
N THR A 303 22.86 -1.08 7.58
CA THR A 303 23.76 -2.18 8.01
C THR A 303 23.06 -3.57 8.20
N PRO A 304 23.79 -4.69 8.45
CA PRO A 304 23.67 -6.04 7.85
C PRO A 304 22.33 -6.79 7.89
N ASP A 305 21.29 -6.27 8.55
CA ASP A 305 19.93 -6.84 8.58
C ASP A 305 19.28 -6.84 7.18
N LEU A 306 19.52 -5.81 6.36
CA LEU A 306 19.11 -5.81 4.96
C LEU A 306 19.90 -6.82 4.13
N PHE A 307 21.16 -7.10 4.46
CA PHE A 307 21.90 -8.19 3.83
C PHE A 307 21.28 -9.54 4.23
N GLY A 308 20.94 -9.75 5.50
CA GLY A 308 20.22 -10.93 5.97
C GLY A 308 18.85 -11.10 5.33
N LYS A 309 18.08 -10.02 5.17
CA LYS A 309 16.75 -9.99 4.53
C LYS A 309 16.85 -10.17 3.01
N ASN A 310 17.82 -9.51 2.35
CA ASN A 310 18.11 -9.71 0.94
C ASN A 310 18.61 -11.14 0.69
N VAL A 311 19.45 -11.70 1.56
CA VAL A 311 19.88 -13.10 1.51
C VAL A 311 18.69 -14.03 1.73
N ARG A 312 17.82 -13.81 2.73
CA ARG A 312 16.60 -14.59 2.95
C ARG A 312 15.62 -14.50 1.78
N TYR A 313 15.46 -13.32 1.19
CA TYR A 313 14.62 -13.08 0.01
C TYR A 313 15.21 -13.73 -1.24
N SER A 314 16.51 -13.53 -1.51
CA SER A 314 17.24 -14.23 -2.56
C SER A 314 17.17 -15.73 -2.36
N TYR A 315 17.31 -16.22 -1.14
CA TYR A 315 17.18 -17.63 -0.79
C TYR A 315 15.75 -18.14 -1.02
N ALA A 316 14.73 -17.41 -0.60
CA ALA A 316 13.32 -17.74 -0.87
C ALA A 316 13.01 -17.74 -2.38
N LEU A 317 13.51 -16.76 -3.14
CA LEU A 317 13.39 -16.71 -4.60
C LEU A 317 14.13 -17.88 -5.27
N ILE A 318 15.34 -18.21 -4.82
CA ILE A 318 16.16 -19.31 -5.33
C ILE A 318 15.53 -20.67 -4.98
N HIS A 319 14.91 -20.81 -3.81
CA HIS A 319 14.13 -22.01 -3.47
C HIS A 319 12.83 -22.12 -4.27
N SER A 320 12.28 -20.99 -4.72
CA SER A 320 11.11 -20.97 -5.60
C SER A 320 11.45 -21.16 -7.10
N GLY A 321 12.73 -21.18 -7.49
CA GLY A 321 13.13 -21.20 -8.90
C GLY A 321 14.42 -21.97 -9.20
N SER A 322 14.28 -23.09 -9.92
CA SER A 322 15.31 -23.84 -10.69
C SER A 322 16.68 -24.08 -10.02
N SER A 323 17.00 -25.36 -9.80
CA SER A 323 18.29 -25.88 -9.31
C SER A 323 19.53 -25.32 -10.00
N ARG A 324 19.40 -24.85 -11.24
CA ARG A 324 20.51 -24.37 -12.07
C ARG A 324 20.97 -22.95 -11.70
N MET A 325 20.06 -22.07 -11.25
CA MET A 325 20.44 -20.76 -10.69
C MET A 325 21.11 -20.90 -9.31
N ARG A 326 20.70 -21.92 -8.55
CA ARG A 326 21.25 -22.25 -7.23
C ARG A 326 22.77 -22.37 -7.27
N ASN A 327 23.29 -23.20 -8.18
CA ASN A 327 24.72 -23.48 -8.27
C ASN A 327 25.54 -22.27 -8.74
N HIS A 328 25.01 -21.50 -9.69
CA HIS A 328 25.71 -20.34 -10.25
C HIS A 328 25.82 -19.16 -9.26
N VAL A 329 24.81 -18.96 -8.41
CA VAL A 329 24.85 -17.95 -7.34
C VAL A 329 25.77 -18.38 -6.22
N TYR A 330 25.77 -19.67 -5.85
CA TYR A 330 26.67 -20.23 -4.83
C TYR A 330 28.15 -20.04 -5.21
N GLU A 331 28.54 -20.38 -6.44
CA GLU A 331 29.91 -20.22 -6.93
C GLU A 331 30.37 -18.75 -6.92
N LYS A 332 29.48 -17.83 -7.28
CA LYS A 332 29.80 -16.39 -7.36
C LYS A 332 29.90 -15.75 -5.97
N PHE A 333 29.09 -16.21 -5.01
CA PHE A 333 29.15 -15.76 -3.62
C PHE A 333 30.39 -16.28 -2.90
N ASP A 334 30.73 -17.56 -3.04
CA ASP A 334 31.88 -18.16 -2.38
C ASP A 334 33.20 -17.51 -2.85
N ARG A 335 33.30 -17.22 -4.16
CA ARG A 335 34.45 -16.48 -4.72
C ARG A 335 34.62 -15.08 -4.13
N LYS A 336 33.52 -14.35 -3.93
CA LYS A 336 33.56 -12.96 -3.42
C LYS A 336 33.90 -12.92 -1.93
N TYR A 337 33.38 -13.87 -1.14
CA TYR A 337 33.68 -13.96 0.29
C TYR A 337 35.08 -14.48 0.57
N ARG A 338 35.58 -15.49 -0.18
CA ARG A 338 37.00 -15.89 -0.10
C ARG A 338 37.93 -14.73 -0.41
N HIS A 339 37.62 -13.93 -1.42
CA HIS A 339 38.48 -12.81 -1.81
C HIS A 339 38.51 -11.69 -0.75
N GLN A 340 37.39 -11.39 -0.10
CA GLN A 340 37.35 -10.44 1.02
C GLN A 340 37.98 -10.98 2.31
N PHE A 341 37.83 -12.28 2.57
CA PHE A 341 38.41 -12.95 3.73
C PHE A 341 39.94 -13.04 3.65
N LEU A 342 40.48 -13.38 2.47
CA LEU A 342 41.93 -13.40 2.21
C LEU A 342 42.56 -12.00 2.27
N LYS A 343 41.84 -10.96 1.81
CA LYS A 343 42.26 -9.56 1.96
C LYS A 343 42.30 -9.09 3.42
N LYS A 344 41.44 -9.61 4.28
CA LYS A 344 41.42 -9.29 5.72
C LYS A 344 42.53 -9.99 6.51
N LEU A 345 43.10 -11.07 5.96
CA LEU A 345 44.15 -11.86 6.59
C LEU A 345 45.56 -11.54 6.08
N ASN A 346 45.74 -10.57 5.16
CA ASN A 346 47.02 -10.26 4.50
C ASN A 346 47.68 -11.49 3.82
N ILE A 347 46.88 -12.37 3.21
CA ILE A 347 47.37 -13.57 2.50
C ILE A 347 47.40 -13.35 0.96
N LEU A 348 47.16 -12.12 0.49
CA LEU A 348 47.26 -11.72 -0.92
C LEU A 348 47.94 -10.37 -1.08
#